data_AF-A0A370XCW6-F1
#
_entry.id   AF-A0A370XCW6-F1
#
_cell.length_a   1.000
_cell.length_b   1.000
_cell.length_c   1.000
_cell.angle_alpha   90.00
_cell.angle_beta   90.00
_cell.angle_gamma   90.00
#
_symmetry.space_group_name_H-M   'P 1'
#
loop_
_entity.id
_entity.type
_entity.pdbx_description
1 polymer ?
#
loop_
_entity_poly.entity_id
_entity_poly.type
_entity_poly.pdbx_seq_one_letter_code
_entity_poly.pdbx_strand_id
1 'polypeptide(L)'
;MHALDTEIGKTFFDKRFPMEVAVTVGSDITLTSDAIFPAGTAPVFIACENLTFNGGSYVLQNTQFTLWVTEQLKIVKGGTRPYHIGILGAPGSAGSAGSPGDSQNPAPNGPDAPTPTPGICTGAGSGGNGVNGQPGNKGHDGKEGQDGLPSILSSINVASFASPQAPLVIFGQSGQGGDGGAGGAGGQGQKGGNGGNGCSSGCEGTDGGNGGNGGDGGLGGNGGQGGNSPNGGQLFVNLPSNQQGANFFVYQGAMAKPGKGGALGPAGARGDGGTAGSGGHGSRDGSKGNNGAAGNNGAKGTDGSQFGAPPQLIPGTYAPPAA
;
A
#
# COMPACT_ATOMS: atom_id res chain seq x y z
N MET A 1 -26.40 35.32 24.25
CA MET A 1 -25.08 34.66 24.15
C MET A 1 -24.07 35.69 24.65
N HIS A 2 -23.57 35.53 25.87
CA HIS A 2 -22.64 36.49 26.47
C HIS A 2 -21.30 36.39 25.74
N ALA A 3 -20.90 37.46 25.05
CA ALA A 3 -19.55 37.58 24.51
C ALA A 3 -18.54 37.53 25.67
N LEU A 4 -17.72 36.49 25.69
CA LEU A 4 -16.53 36.41 26.53
C LEU A 4 -15.46 37.30 25.90
N ASP A 5 -15.59 38.61 26.14
CA ASP A 5 -14.65 39.61 25.63
C ASP A 5 -13.58 39.93 26.69
N THR A 6 -12.89 38.88 27.15
CA THR A 6 -11.69 39.03 27.98
C THR A 6 -10.59 38.14 27.45
N GLU A 7 -9.45 38.76 27.17
CA GLU A 7 -8.21 38.19 26.64
C GLU A 7 -7.73 36.92 27.39
N ILE A 8 -8.12 36.78 28.67
CA ILE A 8 -7.90 35.61 29.55
C ILE A 8 -8.71 34.39 29.11
N GLY A 9 -9.95 34.59 28.64
CA GLY A 9 -10.80 33.51 28.12
C GLY A 9 -10.25 32.94 26.82
N LYS A 10 -9.75 33.82 25.93
CA LYS A 10 -9.13 33.42 24.66
C LYS A 10 -7.87 32.57 24.87
N THR A 11 -6.98 33.00 25.76
CA THR A 11 -5.77 32.21 26.10
C THR A 11 -6.06 30.90 26.85
N PHE A 12 -7.13 30.84 27.66
CA PHE A 12 -7.55 29.58 28.29
C PHE A 12 -8.14 28.60 27.28
N PHE A 13 -8.97 29.06 26.36
CA PHE A 13 -9.54 28.23 25.30
C PHE A 13 -8.47 27.78 24.29
N ASP A 14 -7.58 28.66 23.85
CA ASP A 14 -6.46 28.30 22.95
C ASP A 14 -5.54 27.24 23.58
N LYS A 15 -5.36 27.26 24.91
CA LYS A 15 -4.57 26.25 25.63
C LYS A 15 -5.29 24.92 25.86
N ARG A 16 -6.62 24.89 25.87
CA ARG A 16 -7.42 23.69 26.22
C ARG A 16 -8.11 23.04 25.02
N PHE A 17 -8.33 23.81 23.97
CA PHE A 17 -8.96 23.40 22.72
C PHE A 17 -8.25 24.07 21.53
N PRO A 18 -6.98 23.72 21.24
CA PRO A 18 -6.31 24.20 20.04
C PRO A 18 -6.97 23.56 18.81
N MET A 19 -8.09 24.12 18.37
CA MET A 19 -8.63 23.88 17.04
C MET A 19 -8.09 24.96 16.13
N GLU A 20 -7.21 24.56 15.22
CA GLU A 20 -6.85 25.38 14.08
C GLU A 20 -7.98 25.31 13.06
N VAL A 21 -8.40 26.46 12.55
CA VAL A 21 -9.38 26.58 11.46
C VAL A 21 -8.77 27.50 10.41
N ALA A 22 -8.72 27.05 9.16
CA ALA A 22 -8.29 27.89 8.05
C ALA A 22 -9.46 28.80 7.64
N VAL A 23 -9.38 30.07 8.02
CA VAL A 23 -10.43 31.07 7.78
C VAL A 23 -10.01 32.02 6.67
N THR A 24 -10.84 32.15 5.64
CA THR A 24 -10.71 33.20 4.60
C THR A 24 -11.98 34.03 4.58
N VAL A 25 -11.87 35.35 4.78
CA VAL A 25 -12.98 36.29 4.70
C VAL A 25 -12.60 37.44 3.78
N GLY A 26 -13.49 37.84 2.87
CA GLY A 26 -13.29 39.01 2.00
C GLY A 26 -14.56 39.39 1.25
N SER A 27 -14.66 40.62 0.75
CA SER A 27 -15.79 41.02 -0.10
C SER A 27 -15.80 40.19 -1.38
N ASP A 28 -14.70 40.21 -2.13
CA ASP A 28 -14.58 39.56 -3.42
C ASP A 28 -13.43 38.54 -3.42
N ILE A 29 -13.77 37.27 -3.62
CA ILE A 29 -12.78 36.21 -3.82
C ILE A 29 -12.84 35.78 -5.29
N THR A 30 -11.70 35.85 -5.98
CA THR A 30 -11.55 35.33 -7.35
C THR A 30 -10.56 34.18 -7.36
N LEU A 31 -11.02 33.00 -7.77
CA LEU A 31 -10.18 31.83 -7.98
C LEU A 31 -9.66 31.79 -9.42
N THR A 32 -8.38 32.10 -9.58
CA THR A 32 -7.65 31.98 -10.85
C THR A 32 -6.83 30.70 -10.97
N SER A 33 -6.64 29.97 -9.87
CA SER A 33 -5.92 28.70 -9.80
C SER A 33 -6.57 27.76 -8.78
N ASP A 34 -6.21 26.48 -8.83
CA ASP A 34 -6.67 25.50 -7.85
C ASP A 34 -6.17 25.83 -6.44
N ALA A 35 -7.09 25.88 -5.48
CA ALA A 35 -6.81 25.91 -4.05
C ALA A 35 -6.98 24.48 -3.50
N ILE A 36 -5.87 23.86 -3.10
CA ILE A 36 -5.80 22.45 -2.70
C ILE A 36 -5.59 22.37 -1.19
N PHE A 37 -6.49 21.65 -0.53
CA PHE A 37 -6.46 21.36 0.90
C PHE A 37 -6.26 19.84 1.09
N PRO A 38 -5.02 19.40 1.38
CA PRO A 38 -4.70 17.98 1.52
C PRO A 38 -5.34 17.36 2.77
N ALA A 39 -5.31 16.02 2.83
CA ALA A 39 -5.76 15.29 4.02
C ALA A 39 -5.01 15.74 5.28
N GLY A 40 -5.75 15.85 6.39
CA GLY A 40 -5.20 16.34 7.67
C GLY A 40 -5.12 17.87 7.78
N THR A 41 -5.58 18.62 6.77
CA THR A 41 -5.73 20.08 6.91
C THR A 41 -6.80 20.40 7.96
N ALA A 42 -6.56 21.46 8.73
CA ALA A 42 -7.57 22.08 9.59
C ALA A 42 -8.90 22.32 8.83
N PRO A 43 -10.06 22.30 9.50
CA PRO A 43 -11.33 22.68 8.89
C PRO A 43 -11.20 24.01 8.14
N VAL A 44 -11.76 24.05 6.92
CA VAL A 44 -11.68 25.21 6.03
C VAL A 44 -13.01 25.95 6.07
N PHE A 45 -12.95 27.23 6.43
CA PHE A 45 -14.09 28.14 6.42
C PHE A 45 -13.81 29.32 5.49
N ILE A 46 -14.67 29.50 4.49
CA ILE A 46 -14.59 30.60 3.53
C ILE A 46 -15.91 31.36 3.56
N ALA A 47 -15.83 32.66 3.80
CA ALA A 47 -16.99 33.56 3.73
C ALA A 47 -16.66 34.76 2.84
N CYS A 48 -17.54 35.05 1.89
CA CYS A 48 -17.38 36.22 1.03
C CYS A 48 -18.72 36.74 0.53
N GLU A 49 -18.73 37.98 0.07
CA GLU A 49 -19.90 38.56 -0.60
C GLU A 49 -19.99 37.95 -2.00
N ASN A 50 -18.90 38.05 -2.77
CA ASN A 50 -18.82 37.56 -4.13
C ASN A 50 -17.72 36.51 -4.32
N LEU A 51 -18.07 35.38 -4.92
CA LEU A 51 -17.12 34.34 -5.31
C LEU A 51 -17.11 34.17 -6.83
N THR A 52 -15.95 34.39 -7.45
CA THR A 52 -15.76 34.19 -8.89
C THR A 52 -14.81 33.05 -9.19
N PHE A 53 -15.29 32.04 -9.92
CA PHE A 53 -14.43 31.02 -10.53
C PHE A 53 -13.97 31.51 -11.91
N ASN A 54 -12.67 31.78 -12.04
CA ASN A 54 -12.04 32.25 -13.27
C ASN A 54 -10.80 31.41 -13.60
N GLY A 55 -10.99 30.10 -13.71
CA GLY A 55 -9.92 29.14 -14.01
C GLY A 55 -9.40 28.34 -12.81
N GLY A 56 -9.83 28.66 -11.59
CA GLY A 56 -9.51 27.89 -10.39
C GLY A 56 -10.60 26.92 -9.93
N SER A 57 -10.29 26.14 -8.90
CA SER A 57 -11.21 25.25 -8.21
C SER A 57 -10.82 25.11 -6.72
N TYR A 58 -11.76 24.70 -5.88
CA TYR A 58 -11.44 24.22 -4.53
C TYR A 58 -11.33 22.69 -4.55
N VAL A 59 -10.25 22.15 -3.98
CA VAL A 59 -10.00 20.70 -3.92
C VAL A 59 -9.75 20.31 -2.46
N LEU A 60 -10.66 19.55 -1.88
CA LEU A 60 -10.65 19.27 -0.45
C LEU A 60 -10.54 17.78 -0.24
N GLN A 61 -9.46 17.34 0.38
CA GLN A 61 -9.22 15.94 0.68
C GLN A 61 -9.38 15.69 2.17
N ASN A 62 -10.34 14.84 2.55
CA ASN A 62 -10.60 14.42 3.93
C ASN A 62 -10.55 15.60 4.93
N THR A 63 -11.18 16.72 4.56
CA THR A 63 -11.18 17.97 5.33
C THR A 63 -12.59 18.53 5.39
N GLN A 64 -13.00 19.03 6.56
CA GLN A 64 -14.30 19.70 6.70
C GLN A 64 -14.29 21.03 5.96
N PHE A 65 -15.38 21.33 5.26
CA PHE A 65 -15.49 22.57 4.48
C PHE A 65 -16.78 23.31 4.75
N THR A 66 -16.67 24.62 4.92
CA THR A 66 -17.82 25.51 4.96
C THR A 66 -17.57 26.69 4.03
N LEU A 67 -18.45 26.88 3.06
CA LEU A 67 -18.47 28.02 2.16
C LEU A 67 -19.74 28.84 2.39
N TRP A 68 -19.56 30.15 2.53
CA TRP A 68 -20.62 31.15 2.56
C TRP A 68 -20.36 32.20 1.47
N VAL A 69 -21.27 32.30 0.52
CA VAL A 69 -21.31 33.37 -0.48
C VAL A 69 -22.58 34.17 -0.25
N THR A 70 -22.46 35.35 0.34
CA THR A 70 -23.61 36.11 0.86
C THR A 70 -24.28 37.02 -0.16
N GLU A 71 -23.63 37.30 -1.29
CA GLU A 71 -24.22 38.04 -2.41
C GLU A 71 -24.30 37.18 -3.67
N GLN A 72 -23.18 36.93 -4.36
CA GLN A 72 -23.20 36.31 -5.69
C GLN A 72 -22.05 35.33 -5.96
N LEU A 73 -22.38 34.15 -6.47
CA LEU A 73 -21.42 33.22 -7.08
C LEU A 73 -21.45 33.34 -8.60
N LYS A 74 -20.27 33.55 -9.19
CA LYS A 74 -20.06 33.69 -10.63
C LYS A 74 -19.10 32.64 -11.19
N ILE A 75 -19.48 32.00 -12.30
CA ILE A 75 -18.59 31.17 -13.12
C ILE A 75 -18.22 31.93 -14.40
N VAL A 76 -16.97 32.40 -14.49
CA VAL A 76 -16.43 33.06 -15.69
C VAL A 76 -15.80 32.03 -16.62
N LYS A 77 -14.96 31.15 -16.05
CA LYS A 77 -14.19 30.15 -16.80
C LYS A 77 -13.95 28.95 -15.90
N GLY A 78 -14.18 27.75 -16.45
CA GLY A 78 -13.79 26.50 -15.79
C GLY A 78 -12.28 26.39 -15.62
N GLY A 79 -11.84 25.62 -14.61
CA GLY A 79 -10.43 25.36 -14.36
C GLY A 79 -9.86 24.20 -15.17
N THR A 80 -8.71 23.70 -14.74
CA THR A 80 -8.09 22.47 -15.27
C THR A 80 -8.86 21.21 -14.87
N ARG A 81 -9.72 21.31 -13.85
CA ARG A 81 -10.55 20.24 -13.34
C ARG A 81 -11.94 20.28 -13.97
N PRO A 82 -12.61 19.12 -14.11
CA PRO A 82 -13.98 19.08 -14.63
C PRO A 82 -15.04 19.58 -13.63
N TYR A 83 -14.62 20.12 -12.48
CA TYR A 83 -15.47 20.63 -11.41
C TYR A 83 -14.87 21.91 -10.80
N HIS A 84 -15.71 22.69 -10.13
CA HIS A 84 -15.30 23.89 -9.40
C HIS A 84 -14.99 23.61 -7.94
N ILE A 85 -15.69 22.64 -7.33
CA ILE A 85 -15.45 22.21 -5.95
C ILE A 85 -15.39 20.69 -5.92
N GLY A 86 -14.28 20.14 -5.43
CA GLY A 86 -14.07 18.71 -5.21
C GLY A 86 -14.09 18.38 -3.73
N ILE A 87 -15.08 17.61 -3.29
CA ILE A 87 -15.21 17.07 -1.92
C ILE A 87 -14.73 15.62 -1.94
N LEU A 88 -13.46 15.43 -1.63
CA LEU A 88 -12.74 14.17 -1.81
C LEU A 88 -12.40 13.53 -0.47
N GLY A 89 -12.39 12.19 -0.42
CA GLY A 89 -11.67 11.46 0.62
C GLY A 89 -10.17 11.39 0.32
N ALA A 90 -9.42 10.72 1.20
CA ALA A 90 -7.99 10.49 1.00
C ALA A 90 -7.74 9.01 0.68
N PRO A 91 -6.89 8.67 -0.29
CA PRO A 91 -6.58 7.27 -0.57
C PRO A 91 -5.80 6.64 0.59
N GLY A 92 -6.05 5.35 0.81
CA GLY A 92 -5.25 4.54 1.73
C GLY A 92 -3.84 4.32 1.20
N SER A 93 -2.87 4.21 2.10
CA SER A 93 -1.50 3.87 1.73
C SER A 93 -1.39 2.42 1.29
N ALA A 94 -0.57 2.14 0.28
CA ALA A 94 -0.29 0.77 -0.14
C ALA A 94 0.50 0.01 0.94
N GLY A 95 0.27 -1.30 1.03
CA GLY A 95 1.04 -2.19 1.89
C GLY A 95 2.46 -2.38 1.37
N SER A 96 3.44 -2.47 2.26
CA SER A 96 4.82 -2.77 1.89
C SER A 96 4.97 -4.22 1.42
N ALA A 97 5.83 -4.45 0.42
CA ALA A 97 6.17 -5.79 -0.02
C ALA A 97 6.87 -6.60 1.10
N GLY A 98 6.68 -7.91 1.08
CA GLY A 98 7.40 -8.84 1.92
C GLY A 98 8.84 -9.02 1.45
N SER A 99 9.78 -9.16 2.39
CA SER A 99 11.17 -9.47 2.06
C SER A 99 11.33 -10.91 1.54
N PRO A 100 12.27 -11.16 0.62
CA PRO A 100 12.63 -12.51 0.22
C PRO A 100 13.11 -13.35 1.40
N GLY A 101 12.96 -14.68 1.29
CA GLY A 101 13.64 -15.63 2.16
C GLY A 101 15.12 -15.71 1.80
N ASP A 102 15.97 -15.82 2.82
CA ASP A 102 17.42 -15.88 2.61
C ASP A 102 17.86 -17.13 1.84
N SER A 103 18.91 -16.97 1.03
CA SER A 103 19.66 -18.09 0.47
C SER A 103 20.71 -18.57 1.47
N GLN A 104 21.12 -19.84 1.32
CA GLN A 104 22.10 -20.47 2.19
C GLN A 104 23.33 -20.90 1.39
N ASN A 105 24.51 -20.80 2.00
CA ASN A 105 25.76 -21.34 1.45
C ASN A 105 25.65 -22.85 1.24
N PRO A 106 26.39 -23.51 0.33
CA PRO A 106 26.37 -24.96 0.18
C PRO A 106 26.62 -25.73 1.48
N ALA A 107 26.02 -26.90 1.63
CA ALA A 107 26.26 -27.76 2.79
C ALA A 107 27.69 -28.31 2.77
N PRO A 108 28.29 -28.59 3.94
CA PRO A 108 29.65 -29.10 4.02
C PRO A 108 29.83 -30.42 3.25
N ASN A 109 30.95 -30.53 2.54
CA ASN A 109 31.37 -31.78 1.91
C ASN A 109 31.75 -32.82 2.98
N GLY A 110 31.64 -34.09 2.61
CA GLY A 110 32.19 -35.17 3.39
C GLY A 110 33.72 -35.15 3.34
N PRO A 111 34.41 -35.49 4.44
CA PRO A 111 35.87 -35.56 4.44
C PRO A 111 36.36 -36.68 3.52
N ASP A 112 37.45 -36.45 2.80
CA ASP A 112 38.17 -37.52 2.11
C ASP A 112 38.72 -38.54 3.12
N ALA A 113 38.84 -39.78 2.69
CA ALA A 113 39.46 -40.84 3.47
C ALA A 113 40.92 -40.48 3.82
N PRO A 114 41.32 -40.49 5.10
CA PRO A 114 42.70 -40.23 5.46
C PRO A 114 43.60 -41.37 4.96
N THR A 115 44.78 -41.03 4.43
CA THR A 115 45.84 -42.01 4.14
C THR A 115 46.68 -42.23 5.39
N PRO A 116 46.64 -43.40 6.05
CA PRO A 116 47.40 -43.64 7.28
C PRO A 116 48.91 -43.56 7.05
N THR A 117 49.36 -43.92 5.85
CA THR A 117 50.74 -43.82 5.37
C THR A 117 50.78 -43.61 3.86
N PRO A 118 51.72 -42.83 3.30
CA PRO A 118 51.89 -42.70 1.86
C PRO A 118 52.08 -44.08 1.22
N GLY A 119 51.24 -44.45 0.27
CA GLY A 119 51.37 -45.72 -0.43
C GLY A 119 50.53 -46.89 0.10
N ILE A 120 49.79 -46.72 1.22
CA ILE A 120 48.98 -47.81 1.81
C ILE A 120 47.61 -47.27 2.27
N CYS A 121 46.52 -47.92 1.86
CA CYS A 121 45.14 -47.63 2.29
C CYS A 121 44.65 -48.57 3.40
N THR A 122 45.40 -49.61 3.75
CA THR A 122 45.10 -50.48 4.88
C THR A 122 44.92 -49.67 6.18
N GLY A 123 43.71 -49.73 6.75
CA GLY A 123 43.32 -48.96 7.94
C GLY A 123 42.70 -47.58 7.65
N ALA A 124 42.65 -47.15 6.39
CA ALA A 124 41.87 -45.98 5.98
C ALA A 124 40.37 -46.27 6.08
N GLY A 125 39.58 -45.26 6.44
CA GLY A 125 38.12 -45.30 6.30
C GLY A 125 37.68 -45.08 4.84
N SER A 126 36.38 -45.25 4.58
CA SER A 126 35.76 -44.73 3.35
C SER A 126 35.72 -43.21 3.38
N GLY A 127 35.53 -42.59 2.20
CA GLY A 127 35.18 -41.18 2.13
C GLY A 127 33.90 -40.89 2.90
N GLY A 128 33.86 -39.77 3.62
CA GLY A 128 32.69 -39.37 4.39
C GLY A 128 31.55 -38.91 3.49
N ASN A 129 30.31 -39.06 3.94
CA ASN A 129 29.16 -38.56 3.19
C ASN A 129 29.09 -37.03 3.25
N GLY A 130 28.65 -36.42 2.17
CA GLY A 130 28.27 -35.01 2.15
C GLY A 130 27.06 -34.73 3.03
N VAL A 131 27.02 -33.54 3.61
CA VAL A 131 25.89 -33.13 4.46
C VAL A 131 24.70 -32.76 3.58
N ASN A 132 23.50 -33.15 3.99
CA ASN A 132 22.28 -32.73 3.29
C ASN A 132 22.10 -31.21 3.37
N GLY A 133 21.66 -30.62 2.27
CA GLY A 133 21.22 -29.24 2.20
C GLY A 133 20.00 -29.00 3.08
N GLN A 134 19.98 -27.86 3.75
CA GLN A 134 18.86 -27.33 4.48
C GLN A 134 17.80 -26.72 3.53
N PRO A 135 16.52 -26.75 3.91
CA PRO A 135 15.47 -26.07 3.16
C PRO A 135 15.69 -24.55 3.08
N GLY A 136 15.24 -23.95 1.99
CA GLY A 136 15.20 -22.51 1.83
C GLY A 136 14.19 -21.86 2.77
N ASN A 137 14.47 -20.63 3.21
CA ASN A 137 13.59 -19.90 4.11
C ASN A 137 12.31 -19.45 3.39
N LYS A 138 11.18 -19.40 4.11
CA LYS A 138 9.94 -18.81 3.57
C LYS A 138 10.14 -17.30 3.30
N GLY A 139 9.63 -16.81 2.18
CA GLY A 139 9.49 -15.38 1.92
C GLY A 139 8.45 -14.72 2.82
N HIS A 140 8.71 -13.51 3.29
CA HIS A 140 7.78 -12.82 4.18
C HIS A 140 6.49 -12.42 3.46
N ASP A 141 5.39 -12.39 4.20
CA ASP A 141 4.11 -11.95 3.63
C ASP A 141 4.12 -10.43 3.38
N GLY A 142 3.43 -9.98 2.34
CA GLY A 142 3.18 -8.57 2.08
C GLY A 142 2.24 -7.97 3.13
N LYS A 143 2.42 -6.69 3.43
CA LYS A 143 1.55 -5.98 4.38
C LYS A 143 0.23 -5.59 3.73
N GLU A 144 -0.80 -5.44 4.57
CA GLU A 144 -2.10 -4.97 4.14
C GLU A 144 -2.04 -3.52 3.64
N GLY A 145 -2.81 -3.22 2.60
CA GLY A 145 -3.10 -1.86 2.20
C GLY A 145 -4.06 -1.22 3.20
N GLN A 146 -3.85 0.06 3.49
CA GLN A 146 -4.69 0.78 4.44
C GLN A 146 -6.04 1.12 3.81
N ASP A 147 -7.08 1.22 4.63
CA ASP A 147 -8.36 1.74 4.18
C ASP A 147 -8.23 3.19 3.70
N GLY A 148 -9.07 3.57 2.74
CA GLY A 148 -9.26 4.98 2.38
C GLY A 148 -9.87 5.76 3.54
N LEU A 149 -9.74 7.09 3.50
CA LEU A 149 -10.43 7.99 4.41
C LEU A 149 -11.65 8.61 3.72
N PRO A 150 -12.78 8.79 4.41
CA PRO A 150 -13.98 9.34 3.80
C PRO A 150 -13.77 10.81 3.41
N SER A 151 -14.56 11.31 2.47
CA SER A 151 -14.80 12.75 2.41
C SER A 151 -15.55 13.19 3.68
N ILE A 152 -15.14 14.30 4.27
CA ILE A 152 -15.74 14.79 5.52
C ILE A 152 -16.95 15.69 5.18
N LEU A 153 -17.84 15.84 6.16
CA LEU A 153 -18.99 16.75 6.10
C LEU A 153 -18.59 18.11 5.51
N SER A 154 -19.38 18.60 4.56
CA SER A 154 -19.16 19.88 3.91
C SER A 154 -20.48 20.65 3.76
N SER A 155 -20.43 21.97 3.90
CA SER A 155 -21.59 22.86 3.73
C SER A 155 -21.25 23.98 2.76
N ILE A 156 -22.11 24.20 1.77
CA ILE A 156 -21.97 25.24 0.76
C ILE A 156 -23.25 26.05 0.74
N ASN A 157 -23.13 27.33 1.04
CA ASN A 157 -24.24 28.26 1.17
C ASN A 157 -24.02 29.38 0.15
N VAL A 158 -24.93 29.52 -0.80
CA VAL A 158 -24.83 30.51 -1.88
C VAL A 158 -26.11 31.31 -1.89
N ALA A 159 -26.01 32.63 -1.71
CA ALA A 159 -27.16 33.52 -1.66
C ALA A 159 -27.77 33.79 -3.04
N SER A 160 -26.95 33.87 -4.07
CA SER A 160 -27.42 33.93 -5.45
C SER A 160 -26.33 33.52 -6.43
N PHE A 161 -26.76 33.14 -7.63
CA PHE A 161 -25.91 32.92 -8.78
C PHE A 161 -26.00 34.10 -9.75
N ALA A 162 -24.86 34.49 -10.35
CA ALA A 162 -24.86 35.43 -11.47
C ALA A 162 -25.69 34.85 -12.64
N SER A 163 -26.39 35.70 -13.39
CA SER A 163 -27.17 35.27 -14.56
C SER A 163 -26.88 36.15 -15.78
N PRO A 164 -26.68 35.57 -16.97
CA PRO A 164 -26.55 34.13 -17.26
C PRO A 164 -25.18 33.58 -16.82
N GLN A 165 -25.11 32.30 -16.45
CA GLN A 165 -23.83 31.63 -16.22
C GLN A 165 -23.86 30.11 -16.43
N ALA A 166 -22.67 29.50 -16.45
CA ALA A 166 -22.49 28.06 -16.39
C ALA A 166 -22.82 27.52 -14.97
N PRO A 167 -23.34 26.29 -14.86
CA PRO A 167 -23.67 25.72 -13.55
C PRO A 167 -22.41 25.51 -12.70
N LEU A 168 -22.56 25.70 -11.39
CA LEU A 168 -21.58 25.25 -10.41
C LEU A 168 -21.54 23.73 -10.42
N VAL A 169 -20.46 23.16 -10.96
CA VAL A 169 -20.18 21.73 -10.84
C VAL A 169 -19.46 21.41 -9.52
N ILE A 170 -20.08 20.56 -8.69
CA ILE A 170 -19.45 19.97 -7.49
C ILE A 170 -19.22 18.47 -7.74
N PHE A 171 -18.02 18.00 -7.44
CA PHE A 171 -17.65 16.61 -7.52
C PHE A 171 -17.43 16.01 -6.14
N GLY A 172 -17.93 14.80 -5.93
CA GLY A 172 -17.80 14.06 -4.67
C GLY A 172 -17.25 12.66 -4.89
N GLN A 173 -16.26 12.26 -4.10
CA GLN A 173 -15.72 10.90 -4.08
C GLN A 173 -15.12 10.62 -2.69
N SER A 174 -15.26 9.41 -2.16
CA SER A 174 -14.55 9.03 -0.93
C SER A 174 -13.12 8.53 -1.21
N GLY A 175 -12.38 8.17 -0.17
CA GLY A 175 -11.02 7.63 -0.30
C GLY A 175 -11.03 6.22 -0.88
N GLN A 176 -10.15 5.97 -1.84
CA GLN A 176 -9.89 4.62 -2.33
C GLN A 176 -9.10 3.82 -1.30
N GLY A 177 -9.28 2.50 -1.27
CA GLY A 177 -8.42 1.64 -0.47
C GLY A 177 -7.02 1.55 -1.05
N GLY A 178 -6.01 1.41 -0.21
CA GLY A 178 -4.63 1.15 -0.64
C GLY A 178 -4.46 -0.28 -1.12
N ASP A 179 -3.63 -0.51 -2.14
CA ASP A 179 -3.30 -1.86 -2.60
C ASP A 179 -2.50 -2.62 -1.53
N GLY A 180 -2.71 -3.93 -1.43
CA GLY A 180 -1.89 -4.80 -0.58
C GLY A 180 -0.48 -4.99 -1.13
N GLY A 181 0.50 -5.17 -0.24
CA GLY A 181 1.88 -5.43 -0.59
C GLY A 181 2.07 -6.81 -1.21
N ALA A 182 3.00 -6.95 -2.17
CA ALA A 182 3.34 -8.26 -2.71
C ALA A 182 4.03 -9.16 -1.66
N GLY A 183 3.83 -10.47 -1.74
CA GLY A 183 4.58 -11.44 -0.95
C GLY A 183 6.04 -11.56 -1.41
N GLY A 184 6.95 -11.85 -0.48
CA GLY A 184 8.36 -12.06 -0.76
C GLY A 184 8.63 -13.41 -1.41
N ALA A 185 9.68 -13.51 -2.23
CA ALA A 185 10.09 -14.79 -2.83
C ALA A 185 10.58 -15.78 -1.75
N GLY A 186 10.31 -17.07 -1.94
CA GLY A 186 10.93 -18.11 -1.14
C GLY A 186 12.44 -18.20 -1.39
N GLY A 187 13.20 -18.51 -0.35
CA GLY A 187 14.65 -18.72 -0.43
C GLY A 187 15.00 -20.00 -1.19
N GLN A 188 16.15 -20.01 -1.84
CA GLN A 188 16.63 -21.22 -2.53
C GLN A 188 17.01 -22.30 -1.50
N GLY A 189 16.65 -23.55 -1.79
CA GLY A 189 17.13 -24.70 -1.03
C GLY A 189 18.64 -24.86 -1.12
N GLN A 190 19.29 -25.20 -0.01
CA GLN A 190 20.74 -25.32 0.06
C GLN A 190 21.22 -26.46 -0.83
N LYS A 191 22.34 -26.27 -1.55
CA LYS A 191 23.00 -27.38 -2.24
C LYS A 191 23.53 -28.41 -1.22
N GLY A 192 23.33 -29.70 -1.47
CA GLY A 192 23.93 -30.77 -0.68
C GLY A 192 25.46 -30.83 -0.84
N GLY A 193 26.15 -31.20 0.22
CA GLY A 193 27.60 -31.36 0.22
C GLY A 193 28.03 -32.53 -0.66
N ASN A 194 29.18 -32.43 -1.30
CA ASN A 194 29.73 -33.55 -2.05
C ASN A 194 30.21 -34.65 -1.10
N GLY A 195 30.17 -35.91 -1.53
CA GLY A 195 30.83 -37.00 -0.82
C GLY A 195 32.35 -36.86 -0.91
N GLY A 196 33.05 -37.26 0.16
CA GLY A 196 34.51 -37.34 0.18
C GLY A 196 35.01 -38.53 -0.63
N ASN A 197 36.20 -38.41 -1.20
CA ASN A 197 36.85 -39.49 -1.94
C ASN A 197 37.36 -40.58 -1.00
N GLY A 198 37.36 -41.82 -1.48
CA GLY A 198 38.05 -42.94 -0.85
C GLY A 198 39.57 -42.81 -1.00
N CYS A 199 40.30 -43.60 -0.22
CA CYS A 199 41.75 -43.71 -0.32
C CYS A 199 42.08 -44.49 -1.60
N SER A 200 43.10 -44.05 -2.36
CA SER A 200 43.57 -44.76 -3.55
C SER A 200 45.09 -44.92 -3.48
N SER A 201 45.57 -46.15 -3.34
CA SER A 201 47.00 -46.42 -3.30
C SER A 201 47.39 -47.82 -3.77
N GLY A 202 48.18 -47.91 -4.82
CA GLY A 202 48.62 -49.18 -5.39
C GLY A 202 47.43 -50.05 -5.79
N CYS A 203 47.34 -51.26 -5.23
CA CYS A 203 46.22 -52.17 -5.42
C CYS A 203 45.14 -52.06 -4.32
N GLU A 204 45.25 -51.07 -3.42
CA GLU A 204 44.32 -50.87 -2.31
C GLU A 204 43.42 -49.65 -2.57
N GLY A 205 42.18 -49.77 -2.10
CA GLY A 205 41.19 -48.71 -2.20
C GLY A 205 40.17 -48.76 -1.08
N THR A 206 39.56 -47.62 -0.78
CA THR A 206 38.32 -47.55 0.01
C THR A 206 37.20 -46.91 -0.80
N ASP A 207 35.96 -47.16 -0.41
CA ASP A 207 34.81 -46.61 -1.11
C ASP A 207 34.73 -45.08 -0.96
N GLY A 208 34.18 -44.41 -1.97
CA GLY A 208 33.82 -43.00 -1.90
C GLY A 208 32.57 -42.76 -1.05
N GLY A 209 32.45 -41.56 -0.50
CA GLY A 209 31.26 -41.13 0.22
C GLY A 209 30.13 -40.71 -0.71
N ASN A 210 28.89 -40.83 -0.24
CA ASN A 210 27.73 -40.35 -0.98
C ASN A 210 27.64 -38.83 -0.90
N GLY A 211 27.15 -38.18 -1.96
CA GLY A 211 26.74 -36.79 -1.90
C GLY A 211 25.49 -36.61 -1.02
N GLY A 212 25.43 -35.51 -0.30
CA GLY A 212 24.24 -35.10 0.45
C GLY A 212 23.13 -34.67 -0.50
N ASN A 213 21.88 -34.89 -0.10
CA ASN A 213 20.72 -34.39 -0.87
C ASN A 213 20.68 -32.86 -0.84
N GLY A 214 20.15 -32.23 -1.89
CA GLY A 214 19.82 -30.81 -1.87
C GLY A 214 18.62 -30.55 -0.98
N GLY A 215 18.57 -29.37 -0.37
CA GLY A 215 17.42 -28.91 0.40
C GLY A 215 16.28 -28.45 -0.49
N ASP A 216 15.07 -28.51 0.03
CA ASP A 216 13.87 -28.02 -0.67
C ASP A 216 13.88 -26.50 -0.78
N GLY A 217 13.27 -25.95 -1.83
CA GLY A 217 13.04 -24.51 -1.95
C GLY A 217 12.06 -24.00 -0.90
N GLY A 218 12.29 -22.78 -0.43
CA GLY A 218 11.40 -22.11 0.51
C GLY A 218 10.06 -21.74 -0.10
N LEU A 219 9.04 -21.62 0.74
CA LEU A 219 7.73 -21.16 0.32
C LEU A 219 7.76 -19.67 -0.01
N GLY A 220 7.01 -19.24 -1.02
CA GLY A 220 6.74 -17.82 -1.24
C GLY A 220 5.87 -17.23 -0.12
N GLY A 221 6.03 -15.94 0.15
CA GLY A 221 5.16 -15.17 1.03
C GLY A 221 3.80 -14.92 0.38
N ASN A 222 2.77 -14.77 1.21
CA ASN A 222 1.44 -14.38 0.74
C ASN A 222 1.42 -12.88 0.38
N GLY A 223 0.61 -12.50 -0.60
CA GLY A 223 0.29 -11.09 -0.82
C GLY A 223 -0.59 -10.53 0.31
N GLY A 224 -0.39 -9.26 0.66
CA GLY A 224 -1.22 -8.57 1.63
C GLY A 224 -2.61 -8.27 1.08
N GLN A 225 -3.61 -8.15 1.96
CA GLN A 225 -4.96 -7.75 1.58
C GLN A 225 -4.99 -6.27 1.12
N GLY A 226 -5.85 -5.93 0.16
CA GLY A 226 -6.14 -4.55 -0.22
C GLY A 226 -7.11 -3.87 0.76
N GLY A 227 -6.92 -2.58 0.99
CA GLY A 227 -7.76 -1.76 1.87
C GLY A 227 -9.17 -1.53 1.33
N ASN A 228 -10.10 -1.25 2.21
CA ASN A 228 -11.47 -0.89 1.90
C ASN A 228 -11.60 0.59 1.52
N SER A 229 -12.71 0.94 0.86
CA SER A 229 -13.11 2.32 0.64
C SER A 229 -14.32 2.66 1.52
N PRO A 230 -14.23 3.66 2.42
CA PRO A 230 -15.36 4.08 3.23
C PRO A 230 -16.36 4.88 2.40
N ASN A 231 -17.60 4.98 2.88
CA ASN A 231 -18.57 5.91 2.32
C ASN A 231 -18.20 7.36 2.65
N GLY A 232 -18.46 8.28 1.72
CA GLY A 232 -18.34 9.70 1.96
C GLY A 232 -19.34 10.20 2.99
N GLY A 233 -19.04 11.35 3.59
CA GLY A 233 -19.91 12.03 4.54
C GLY A 233 -21.11 12.71 3.87
N GLN A 234 -21.63 13.74 4.51
CA GLN A 234 -22.74 14.53 4.00
C GLN A 234 -22.25 15.81 3.32
N LEU A 235 -22.92 16.20 2.24
CA LEU A 235 -22.67 17.45 1.53
C LEU A 235 -23.96 18.27 1.53
N PHE A 236 -24.00 19.33 2.32
CA PHE A 236 -25.10 20.28 2.35
C PHE A 236 -24.88 21.36 1.30
N VAL A 237 -25.84 21.53 0.39
CA VAL A 237 -25.80 22.60 -0.62
C VAL A 237 -27.07 23.42 -0.49
N ASN A 238 -26.93 24.60 0.11
CA ASN A 238 -28.01 25.51 0.43
C ASN A 238 -28.05 26.64 -0.59
N LEU A 239 -29.06 26.61 -1.45
CA LEU A 239 -29.26 27.56 -2.56
C LEU A 239 -30.63 28.24 -2.42
N PRO A 240 -30.87 29.39 -3.08
CA PRO A 240 -32.20 29.96 -3.17
C PRO A 240 -33.16 28.97 -3.82
N SER A 241 -34.42 28.93 -3.36
CA SER A 241 -35.40 27.96 -3.85
C SER A 241 -35.64 28.02 -5.35
N ASN A 242 -35.52 29.20 -5.96
CA ASN A 242 -35.61 29.42 -7.41
C ASN A 242 -34.33 29.09 -8.19
N GLN A 243 -33.25 28.67 -7.51
CA GLN A 243 -31.94 28.38 -8.11
C GLN A 243 -31.41 26.98 -7.75
N GLN A 244 -32.27 26.05 -7.33
CA GLN A 244 -31.90 24.65 -7.05
C GLN A 244 -31.87 23.75 -8.31
N GLY A 245 -32.18 24.29 -9.49
CA GLY A 245 -32.21 23.54 -10.75
C GLY A 245 -30.82 23.32 -11.37
N ALA A 246 -30.73 22.35 -12.29
CA ALA A 246 -29.48 21.96 -12.98
C ALA A 246 -28.79 23.09 -13.78
N ASN A 247 -29.52 24.17 -14.09
CA ASN A 247 -28.97 25.35 -14.73
C ASN A 247 -28.00 26.14 -13.82
N PHE A 248 -28.10 25.96 -12.51
CA PHE A 248 -27.29 26.67 -11.53
C PHE A 248 -26.26 25.76 -10.85
N PHE A 249 -26.60 24.48 -10.69
CA PHE A 249 -25.79 23.56 -9.92
C PHE A 249 -25.90 22.13 -10.46
N VAL A 250 -24.77 21.44 -10.53
CA VAL A 250 -24.68 20.02 -10.88
C VAL A 250 -23.80 19.29 -9.86
N TYR A 251 -24.33 18.21 -9.29
CA TYR A 251 -23.56 17.29 -8.47
C TYR A 251 -23.13 16.06 -9.25
N GLN A 252 -21.85 15.70 -9.16
CA GLN A 252 -21.28 14.49 -9.75
C GLN A 252 -20.64 13.64 -8.64
N GLY A 253 -21.24 12.50 -8.33
CA GLY A 253 -20.69 11.53 -7.39
C GLY A 253 -19.96 10.40 -8.12
N ALA A 254 -18.79 9.99 -7.62
CA ALA A 254 -18.08 8.80 -8.08
C ALA A 254 -17.86 7.81 -6.93
N MET A 255 -17.99 6.52 -7.23
CA MET A 255 -17.63 5.45 -6.30
C MET A 255 -16.11 5.38 -6.12
N ALA A 256 -15.65 5.23 -4.88
CA ALA A 256 -14.28 4.86 -4.57
C ALA A 256 -14.12 3.33 -4.63
N LYS A 257 -13.06 2.88 -5.31
CA LYS A 257 -12.76 1.46 -5.46
C LYS A 257 -11.90 0.98 -4.29
N PRO A 258 -12.16 -0.23 -3.76
CA PRO A 258 -11.24 -0.86 -2.83
C PRO A 258 -9.87 -1.07 -3.48
N GLY A 259 -8.85 -1.20 -2.63
CA GLY A 259 -7.51 -1.56 -3.05
C GLY A 259 -7.46 -3.01 -3.53
N LYS A 260 -6.54 -3.31 -4.44
CA LYS A 260 -6.30 -4.68 -4.91
C LYS A 260 -5.48 -5.45 -3.89
N GLY A 261 -5.68 -6.75 -3.83
CA GLY A 261 -4.81 -7.64 -3.08
C GLY A 261 -3.42 -7.72 -3.72
N GLY A 262 -2.40 -7.83 -2.87
CA GLY A 262 -1.01 -7.96 -3.28
C GLY A 262 -0.75 -9.24 -4.08
N ALA A 263 0.23 -9.17 -4.97
CA ALA A 263 0.67 -10.36 -5.69
C ALA A 263 1.25 -11.40 -4.73
N LEU A 264 1.16 -12.68 -5.10
CA LEU A 264 1.82 -13.75 -4.37
C LEU A 264 3.34 -13.66 -4.51
N GLY A 265 4.06 -14.15 -3.50
CA GLY A 265 5.49 -14.38 -3.57
C GLY A 265 5.79 -15.68 -4.33
N PRO A 266 6.76 -15.70 -5.26
CA PRO A 266 7.12 -16.92 -5.97
C PRO A 266 7.81 -17.92 -5.03
N ALA A 267 7.72 -19.20 -5.38
CA ALA A 267 8.45 -20.28 -4.74
C ALA A 267 9.97 -20.10 -4.83
N GLY A 268 10.68 -20.57 -3.80
CA GLY A 268 12.12 -20.76 -3.85
C GLY A 268 12.49 -21.95 -4.75
N ALA A 269 13.62 -21.81 -5.46
CA ALA A 269 14.17 -22.90 -6.25
C ALA A 269 14.69 -24.02 -5.35
N ARG A 270 14.69 -25.25 -5.86
CA ARG A 270 15.31 -26.41 -5.18
C ARG A 270 16.82 -26.27 -5.05
N GLY A 271 17.38 -26.91 -4.02
CA GLY A 271 18.81 -27.17 -3.92
C GLY A 271 19.22 -28.37 -4.77
N ASP A 272 20.39 -28.30 -5.39
CA ASP A 272 20.98 -29.44 -6.07
C ASP A 272 21.58 -30.44 -5.08
N GLY A 273 21.54 -31.72 -5.42
CA GLY A 273 22.28 -32.75 -4.68
C GLY A 273 23.79 -32.61 -4.87
N GLY A 274 24.54 -33.00 -3.84
CA GLY A 274 25.99 -33.09 -3.89
C GLY A 274 26.47 -34.20 -4.82
N THR A 275 27.66 -34.06 -5.38
CA THR A 275 28.27 -35.11 -6.21
C THR A 275 28.74 -36.28 -5.35
N ALA A 276 28.81 -37.46 -5.95
CA ALA A 276 29.49 -38.61 -5.35
C ALA A 276 30.98 -38.33 -5.14
N GLY A 277 31.55 -38.89 -4.08
CA GLY A 277 33.01 -39.05 -3.94
C GLY A 277 33.50 -40.23 -4.76
N SER A 278 34.70 -40.11 -5.32
CA SER A 278 35.33 -41.21 -6.09
C SER A 278 35.87 -42.30 -5.18
N GLY A 279 35.73 -43.56 -5.59
CA GLY A 279 36.31 -44.72 -4.91
C GLY A 279 37.79 -44.93 -5.25
N GLY A 280 38.50 -45.60 -4.36
CA GLY A 280 39.86 -46.07 -4.57
C GLY A 280 39.98 -47.27 -5.52
N HIS A 281 41.21 -47.80 -5.68
CA HIS A 281 41.46 -48.95 -6.55
C HIS A 281 40.59 -50.16 -6.17
N GLY A 282 39.76 -50.63 -7.10
CA GLY A 282 38.86 -51.76 -6.89
C GLY A 282 37.66 -51.48 -5.97
N SER A 283 37.49 -50.23 -5.54
CA SER A 283 36.40 -49.78 -4.67
C SER A 283 35.29 -49.07 -5.46
N ARG A 284 34.16 -48.83 -4.81
CA ARG A 284 33.00 -48.20 -5.44
C ARG A 284 33.03 -46.69 -5.22
N ASP A 285 32.61 -45.95 -6.25
CA ASP A 285 32.22 -44.54 -6.08
C ASP A 285 31.00 -44.45 -5.16
N GLY A 286 30.84 -43.31 -4.50
CA GLY A 286 29.60 -42.97 -3.83
C GLY A 286 28.44 -42.75 -4.80
N SER A 287 27.25 -42.51 -4.26
CA SER A 287 26.10 -42.06 -5.04
C SER A 287 25.98 -40.53 -5.04
N LYS A 288 25.45 -39.97 -6.12
CA LYS A 288 25.06 -38.56 -6.15
C LYS A 288 23.84 -38.35 -5.25
N GLY A 289 23.82 -37.26 -4.50
CA GLY A 289 22.64 -36.85 -3.75
C GLY A 289 21.48 -36.48 -4.67
N ASN A 290 20.25 -36.65 -4.19
CA ASN A 290 19.06 -36.21 -4.90
C ASN A 290 18.93 -34.68 -4.82
N ASN A 291 18.37 -34.06 -5.85
CA ASN A 291 17.95 -32.66 -5.75
C ASN A 291 16.73 -32.54 -4.83
N GLY A 292 16.59 -31.41 -4.15
CA GLY A 292 15.37 -31.09 -3.39
C GLY A 292 14.16 -30.83 -4.29
N ALA A 293 13.01 -30.61 -3.68
CA ALA A 293 11.81 -30.10 -4.33
C ALA A 293 11.88 -28.57 -4.47
N ALA A 294 11.19 -28.01 -5.47
CA ALA A 294 10.93 -26.57 -5.47
C ALA A 294 9.92 -26.25 -4.36
N GLY A 295 9.98 -25.03 -3.82
CA GLY A 295 8.95 -24.57 -2.91
C GLY A 295 7.60 -24.38 -3.60
N ASN A 296 6.59 -23.98 -2.83
CA ASN A 296 5.32 -23.52 -3.39
C ASN A 296 5.24 -22.00 -3.41
N ASN A 297 4.52 -21.48 -4.39
CA ASN A 297 4.13 -20.08 -4.43
C ASN A 297 3.27 -19.74 -3.20
N GLY A 298 3.34 -18.49 -2.74
CA GLY A 298 2.38 -17.97 -1.77
C GLY A 298 0.99 -17.82 -2.37
N ALA A 299 0.03 -17.41 -1.54
CA ALA A 299 -1.30 -17.02 -2.00
C ALA A 299 -1.32 -15.56 -2.45
N LYS A 300 -2.16 -15.25 -3.44
CA LYS A 300 -2.47 -13.85 -3.78
C LYS A 300 -3.30 -13.24 -2.63
N GLY A 301 -3.03 -11.99 -2.27
CA GLY A 301 -3.87 -11.25 -1.34
C GLY A 301 -5.29 -11.07 -1.87
N THR A 302 -6.25 -10.94 -0.97
CA THR A 302 -7.63 -10.61 -1.33
C THR A 302 -7.74 -9.12 -1.65
N ASP A 303 -8.57 -8.78 -2.64
CA ASP A 303 -8.96 -7.38 -2.87
C ASP A 303 -9.79 -6.89 -1.67
N GLY A 304 -9.78 -5.59 -1.41
CA GLY A 304 -10.68 -4.99 -0.43
C GLY A 304 -12.14 -5.23 -0.83
N SER A 305 -13.02 -5.41 0.15
CA SER A 305 -14.39 -5.85 -0.09
C SER A 305 -15.38 -4.70 -0.26
N GLN A 306 -15.05 -3.51 0.21
CA GLN A 306 -16.00 -2.39 0.27
C GLN A 306 -15.67 -1.30 -0.74
N PHE A 307 -16.66 -0.97 -1.59
CA PHE A 307 -16.68 0.25 -2.37
C PHE A 307 -17.21 1.41 -1.53
N GLY A 308 -16.63 2.59 -1.72
CA GLY A 308 -17.03 3.79 -1.03
C GLY A 308 -18.03 4.59 -1.85
N ALA A 309 -19.21 4.86 -1.28
CA ALA A 309 -20.14 5.81 -1.89
C ALA A 309 -19.57 7.24 -1.88
N PRO A 310 -19.89 8.09 -2.87
CA PRO A 310 -19.58 9.51 -2.79
C PRO A 310 -20.35 10.17 -1.62
N PRO A 311 -20.01 11.43 -1.23
CA PRO A 311 -20.79 12.17 -0.26
C PRO A 311 -22.29 12.16 -0.61
N GLN A 312 -23.14 12.03 0.40
CA GLN A 312 -24.57 12.18 0.20
C GLN A 312 -24.92 13.66 0.04
N LEU A 313 -25.40 14.04 -1.14
CA LEU A 313 -25.92 15.39 -1.37
C LEU A 313 -27.23 15.59 -0.61
N ILE A 314 -27.28 16.63 0.20
CA ILE A 314 -28.46 17.10 0.94
C ILE A 314 -28.74 18.53 0.47
N PRO A 315 -29.65 18.72 -0.49
CA PRO A 315 -30.04 20.06 -0.91
C PRO A 315 -30.83 20.74 0.20
N GLY A 316 -30.61 22.04 0.37
CA GLY A 316 -31.35 22.87 1.31
C GLY A 316 -31.62 24.25 0.74
N THR A 317 -32.39 25.03 1.50
CA THR A 317 -32.68 26.43 1.15
C THR A 317 -31.67 27.33 1.84
N TYR A 318 -31.08 28.25 1.08
CA TYR A 318 -30.21 29.28 1.65
C TYR A 318 -30.98 30.09 2.70
N ALA A 319 -30.41 30.19 3.89
CA ALA A 319 -30.81 31.12 4.93
C ALA A 319 -29.59 31.99 5.25
N PRO A 320 -29.71 33.33 5.20
CA PRO A 320 -28.60 34.18 5.58
C PRO A 320 -28.21 33.89 7.05
N PRO A 321 -26.92 34.05 7.41
CA PRO A 321 -26.51 33.99 8.80
C PRO A 321 -27.35 34.98 9.62
N ALA A 322 -27.84 34.57 10.79
CA ALA A 322 -28.49 35.51 11.70
C ALA A 322 -27.46 36.59 12.07
N ALA A 323 -27.84 37.85 11.87
CA ALA A 323 -27.03 39.03 12.24
C ALA A 323 -26.85 39.13 13.75
#